data_AF-A0AAW9EFK5-F1
#
_entry.id   AF-A0AAW9EFK5-F1
#
_cell.length_a   1.000
_cell.length_b   1.000
_cell.length_c   1.000
_cell.angle_alpha   90.00
_cell.angle_beta   90.00
_cell.angle_gamma   90.00
#
_symmetry.space_group_name_H-M   'P 1'
#
loop_
_entity.id
_entity.type
_entity.pdbx_description
1 polymer ?
#
loop_
_entity_poly.entity_id
_entity_poly.type
_entity_poly.pdbx_seq_one_letter_code
_entity_poly.pdbx_strand_id
1 'polypeptide(L)'
;ELIPVHIEARLNASTGGMLQRRRHAHRRVAAADLALFTRQLATLVQAAMPLETCLQAVSEQSEKLHVKSLGMALRSRIQEGYT
;
A
#
# COMPACT_ATOMS: atom_id res chain seq x y z
N GLU A 1 -8.33 -16.45 8.75
CA GLU A 1 -7.82 -15.17 9.29
C GLU A 1 -6.37 -14.95 8.84
N LEU A 2 -6.13 -14.16 7.79
CA LEU A 2 -4.78 -13.76 7.39
C LEU A 2 -4.40 -12.53 8.21
N ILE A 3 -3.49 -12.70 9.17
CA ILE A 3 -2.95 -11.61 9.98
C ILE A 3 -1.74 -11.04 9.23
N PRO A 4 -1.76 -9.77 8.77
CA PRO A 4 -0.64 -9.21 8.05
C PRO A 4 0.53 -8.96 9.02
N VAL A 5 1.56 -9.80 8.90
CA VAL A 5 2.83 -9.67 9.64
C VAL A 5 3.80 -8.84 8.80
N HIS A 6 3.94 -7.57 9.17
CA HIS A 6 4.96 -6.65 8.67
C HIS A 6 4.80 -6.15 7.21
N ILE A 7 4.55 -4.84 7.06
CA ILE A 7 4.69 -4.12 5.78
C ILE A 7 5.83 -3.12 5.95
N GLU A 8 6.95 -3.38 5.28
CA GLU A 8 8.14 -2.52 5.33
C GLU A 8 8.25 -1.74 4.02
N ALA A 9 7.92 -0.44 4.08
CA ALA A 9 8.09 0.46 2.94
C ALA A 9 9.58 0.82 2.79
N ARG A 10 10.28 0.15 1.87
CA ARG A 10 11.70 0.40 1.59
C ARG A 10 11.84 1.51 0.54
N LEU A 11 12.16 2.72 0.99
CA LEU A 11 12.55 3.83 0.11
C LEU A 11 14.05 3.72 -0.18
N ASN A 12 14.40 3.48 -1.44
CA ASN A 12 15.78 3.56 -1.92
C ASN A 12 16.18 5.04 -1.96
N ALA A 13 16.86 5.52 -0.92
CA ALA A 13 17.35 6.88 -0.84
C ALA A 13 18.76 6.99 -1.45
N SER A 14 18.86 7.60 -2.62
CA SER A 14 20.10 8.15 -3.16
C SER A 14 20.30 9.58 -2.64
N THR A 15 21.32 9.73 -1.79
CA THR A 15 22.19 10.89 -1.55
C THR A 15 21.58 12.30 -1.37
N GLY A 16 21.73 12.85 -0.15
CA GLY A 16 22.03 14.28 0.04
C GLY A 16 21.19 15.03 1.10
N GLY A 17 21.86 15.62 2.09
CA GLY A 17 21.35 16.81 2.81
C GLY A 17 21.16 16.68 4.32
N MET A 18 22.18 17.09 5.08
CA MET A 18 22.28 17.17 6.56
C MET A 18 21.31 18.18 7.24
N LEU A 19 20.18 18.55 6.64
CA LEU A 19 19.30 19.62 7.18
C LEU A 19 17.82 19.25 7.39
N GLN A 20 17.40 18.01 7.14
CA GLN A 20 15.98 17.62 7.26
C GLN A 20 15.67 16.73 8.48
N ARG A 21 16.22 17.04 9.66
CA ARG A 21 15.84 16.32 10.90
C ARG A 21 14.45 16.73 11.44
N ARG A 22 13.69 17.54 10.68
CA ARG A 22 12.29 17.88 10.98
C ARG A 22 11.35 16.89 10.28
N ARG A 23 10.98 15.86 11.04
CA ARG A 23 9.67 15.18 10.97
C ARG A 23 9.35 14.47 9.65
N HIS A 24 10.16 13.49 9.27
CA HIS A 24 9.62 12.36 8.50
C HIS A 24 8.80 11.45 9.44
N ALA A 25 7.69 11.97 9.94
CA ALA A 25 6.62 11.11 10.43
C ALA A 25 6.00 10.48 9.18
N HIS A 26 6.62 9.40 8.70
CA HIS A 26 6.01 8.52 7.71
C HIS A 26 4.66 8.12 8.31
N ARG A 27 3.58 8.72 7.79
CA ARG A 27 2.23 8.60 8.35
C ARG A 27 1.80 7.15 8.14
N ARG A 28 2.10 6.31 9.13
CA ARG A 28 1.79 4.88 9.11
C ARG A 28 0.29 4.75 8.84
N VAL A 29 -0.08 3.83 7.95
CA VAL A 29 -1.48 3.47 7.73
C VAL A 29 -2.03 3.00 9.08
N ALA A 30 -3.18 3.54 9.49
CA ALA A 30 -3.80 3.13 10.74
C ALA A 30 -4.18 1.64 10.67
N ALA A 31 -4.10 0.91 11.78
CA ALA A 31 -4.38 -0.53 11.80
C ALA A 31 -5.77 -0.88 11.24
N ALA A 32 -6.78 -0.03 11.51
CA ALA A 32 -8.13 -0.19 10.98
C ALA A 32 -8.21 -0.08 9.45
N ASP A 33 -7.45 0.86 8.87
CA ASP A 33 -7.41 1.05 7.41
C ASP A 33 -6.71 -0.12 6.73
N LEU A 34 -5.63 -0.61 7.35
CA LEU A 34 -4.94 -1.78 6.86
C LEU A 34 -5.83 -3.03 6.92
N ALA A 35 -6.58 -3.22 8.01
CA ALA A 35 -7.51 -4.32 8.14
C ALA A 35 -8.63 -4.27 7.08
N LEU A 36 -9.19 -3.09 6.82
CA LEU A 36 -10.19 -2.92 5.75
C LEU A 36 -9.61 -3.20 4.37
N PHE A 37 -8.45 -2.60 4.06
CA PHE A 37 -7.75 -2.78 2.80
C PHE A 37 -7.47 -4.26 2.52
N THR A 38 -6.89 -4.97 3.49
CA THR A 38 -6.53 -6.38 3.36
C THR A 38 -7.75 -7.29 3.24
N ARG A 39 -8.84 -7.01 3.96
CA ARG A 39 -10.10 -7.75 3.83
C ARG A 39 -10.73 -7.58 2.44
N GLN A 40 -10.81 -6.35 1.94
CA GLN A 40 -11.36 -6.08 0.60
C GLN A 40 -10.52 -6.76 -0.48
N LEU A 41 -9.20 -6.66 -0.38
CA LEU A 41 -8.29 -7.32 -1.30
C LEU A 41 -8.45 -8.85 -1.26
N ALA A 42 -8.51 -9.45 -0.06
CA ALA A 42 -8.71 -10.89 0.09
C ALA A 42 -10.02 -11.38 -0.55
N THR A 43 -11.10 -10.62 -0.47
CA THR A 43 -12.37 -10.97 -1.13
C THR A 43 -12.24 -10.99 -2.65
N LEU A 44 -11.60 -9.97 -3.24
CA LEU A 44 -11.44 -9.89 -4.70
C LEU A 44 -10.48 -10.95 -5.23
N VAL A 45 -9.40 -11.23 -4.50
CA VAL A 45 -8.46 -12.32 -4.83
C VAL A 45 -9.16 -13.68 -4.76
N GLN A 46 -10.00 -13.92 -3.74
CA GLN A 46 -10.81 -15.14 -3.66
C GLN A 46 -11.81 -15.26 -4.80
N ALA A 47 -12.30 -14.13 -5.33
CA ALA A 47 -13.15 -14.08 -6.52
C ALA A 47 -12.37 -14.27 -7.85
N ALA A 48 -11.09 -14.66 -7.79
CA ALA A 48 -10.20 -14.85 -8.93
C ALA A 48 -10.02 -13.59 -9.81
N MET A 49 -10.21 -12.40 -9.24
CA MET A 49 -9.94 -11.15 -9.95
C MET A 49 -8.41 -10.92 -10.07
N PRO A 50 -7.91 -10.42 -11.21
CA PRO A 50 -6.49 -10.13 -11.38
C PRO A 50 -5.96 -9.18 -10.30
N LEU A 51 -4.77 -9.45 -9.76
CA LEU A 51 -4.21 -8.71 -8.62
C LEU A 51 -4.10 -7.20 -8.89
N GLU A 52 -3.76 -6.81 -10.13
CA GLU A 52 -3.70 -5.40 -10.53
C GLU A 52 -5.08 -4.72 -10.44
N THR A 53 -6.14 -5.44 -10.83
CA THR A 53 -7.52 -4.96 -10.79
C THR A 53 -8.03 -4.90 -9.36
N CYS A 54 -7.67 -5.88 -8.52
CA CYS A 54 -7.95 -5.86 -7.09
C CYS A 54 -7.36 -4.61 -6.42
N LEU A 55 -6.08 -4.31 -6.68
CA LEU A 55 -5.40 -3.15 -6.11
C LEU A 55 -6.01 -1.84 -6.59
N GLN A 56 -6.39 -1.76 -7.86
CA GLN A 56 -7.09 -0.60 -8.38
C GLN A 56 -8.45 -0.40 -7.69
N ALA A 57 -9.28 -1.44 -7.66
CA ALA A 57 -10.61 -1.39 -7.07
C ALA A 57 -10.59 -0.98 -5.59
N VAL A 58 -9.70 -1.58 -4.78
CA VAL A 58 -9.57 -1.26 -3.35
C VAL A 58 -9.04 0.16 -3.14
N SER A 59 -8.12 0.63 -3.99
CA SER A 59 -7.58 1.99 -3.91
C SER A 59 -8.62 3.06 -4.26
N GLU A 60 -9.44 2.81 -5.29
CA GLU A 60 -10.51 3.71 -5.71
C GLU A 60 -11.65 3.80 -4.69
N GLN A 61 -11.92 2.70 -3.97
CA GLN A 61 -12.92 2.64 -2.90
C GLN A 61 -12.47 3.31 -1.60
N SER A 62 -11.18 3.62 -1.45
CA SER A 62 -10.67 4.25 -0.22
C SER A 62 -10.85 5.77 -0.23
N GLU A 63 -11.56 6.29 0.76
CA GLU A 63 -11.70 7.74 1.00
C GLU A 63 -10.40 8.41 1.45
N LYS A 64 -9.45 7.61 1.96
CA LYS A 64 -8.17 8.09 2.49
C LYS A 64 -7.15 8.21 1.37
N LEU A 65 -6.75 9.45 1.07
CA LEU A 65 -5.77 9.77 0.01
C LEU A 65 -4.46 8.96 0.14
N HIS A 66 -3.94 8.78 1.36
CA HIS A 66 -2.69 8.04 1.57
C HIS A 66 -2.82 6.54 1.26
N VAL A 67 -3.97 5.93 1.53
CA VAL A 67 -4.24 4.52 1.20
C VAL A 67 -4.41 4.35 -0.32
N LYS A 68 -5.09 5.31 -0.96
CA LYS A 68 -5.21 5.37 -2.43
C LYS A 68 -3.83 5.47 -3.11
N SER A 69 -2.98 6.38 -2.63
CA SER A 69 -1.60 6.51 -3.13
C SER A 69 -0.78 5.23 -2.93
N LEU A 70 -0.92 4.56 -1.78
CA LEU A 70 -0.22 3.30 -1.50
C LEU A 70 -0.61 2.20 -2.49
N GLY A 71 -1.91 1.97 -2.70
CA GLY A 71 -2.35 0.91 -3.59
C GLY A 71 -2.05 1.19 -5.07
N MET A 72 -2.07 2.45 -5.49
CA MET A 72 -1.59 2.86 -6.83
C MET A 72 -0.08 2.62 -7.01
N ALA A 73 0.74 2.94 -6.00
CA ALA A 73 2.17 2.67 -6.03
C ALA A 73 2.48 1.17 -6.10
N LEU A 74 1.75 0.34 -5.33
CA LEU A 74 1.85 -1.12 -5.40
C LEU A 74 1.48 -1.65 -6.77
N ARG A 75 0.40 -1.14 -7.38
CA ARG A 75 -0.02 -1.54 -8.73
C ARG A 75 1.07 -1.27 -9.77
N SER A 76 1.69 -0.08 -9.75
CA SER A 76 2.81 0.24 -10.66
C SER A 76 3.95 -0.78 -10.51
N ARG A 77 4.33 -1.08 -9.26
CA ARG A 77 5.40 -2.05 -8.95
C ARG A 77 5.09 -3.45 -9.46
N ILE A 78 3.86 -3.92 -9.31
CA ILE A 78 3.45 -5.23 -9.81
C ILE A 78 3.43 -5.27 -11.34
N GLN A 79 2.97 -4.20 -11.99
CA GLN A 79 3.02 -4.07 -13.45
C GLN A 79 4.45 -4.06 -13.98
N GLU A 80 5.39 -3.51 -13.21
CA GLU A 80 6.82 -3.58 -13.48
C GLU A 80 7.44 -4.97 -13.19
N GLY A 81 6.67 -5.94 -12.69
CA GLY A 81 7.10 -7.32 -12.43
C GLY A 81 7.70 -7.57 -11.04
N TYR A 82 7.59 -6.62 -10.10
CA TYR A 82 8.03 -6.82 -8.73
C TYR A 82 7.06 -7.76 -7.98
N THR A 83 7.61 -8.65 -7.14
CA THR A 83 6.88 -9.56 -6.27
C THR A 83 7.09 -9.21 -4.79
#